data_AF-A0A353BIQ2-F1
#
_entry.id   AF-A0A353BIQ2-F1
#
_cell.length_a   1.000
_cell.length_b   1.000
_cell.length_c   1.000
_cell.angle_alpha   90.00
_cell.angle_beta   90.00
_cell.angle_gamma   90.00
#
_symmetry.space_group_name_H-M   'P 1'
#
loop_
_entity.id
_entity.type
_entity.pdbx_description
1 polymer ?
#
loop_
_entity_poly.entity_id
_entity_poly.type
_entity_poly.pdbx_seq_one_letter_code
_entity_poly.pdbx_strand_id
1 'polypeptide(L)'
;MRSGVGLWIDHKKAVVVTVTGKGEEIGLVISNTERQLRRSGDSPLKGRFESQLVPADDSRQRSLTGHLNLYYTAVIACIGSAESILLLGPGEAKGELKARLVKAGLGGRIASVESVDKMTDRQIAAKVHRHFAGRRPARRSNQHRQASPNG
;
A
#
# COMPACT_ATOMS: atom_id res chain seq x y z
N MET A 1 10.56 15.53 10.13
CA MET A 1 11.31 14.92 8.99
C MET A 1 10.26 14.37 8.06
N ARG A 2 10.23 14.76 6.77
CA ARG A 2 9.14 14.33 5.88
C ARG A 2 9.27 12.84 5.58
N SER A 3 8.27 12.04 5.96
CA SER A 3 8.13 10.64 5.57
C SER A 3 7.16 10.53 4.40
N GLY A 4 7.63 9.96 3.29
CA GLY A 4 6.81 9.69 2.12
C GLY A 4 6.52 8.21 2.04
N VAL A 5 5.27 7.83 1.80
CA VAL A 5 4.89 6.46 1.50
C VAL A 5 4.39 6.40 0.07
N GLY A 6 4.89 5.44 -0.69
CA GLY A 6 4.31 5.06 -1.96
C GLY A 6 3.76 3.65 -1.89
N LEU A 7 2.62 3.42 -2.51
CA LEU A 7 1.93 2.15 -2.48
C LEU A 7 1.57 1.74 -3.91
N TRP A 8 1.86 0.50 -4.28
CA TRP A 8 1.23 -0.16 -5.42
C TRP A 8 0.21 -1.17 -4.91
N ILE A 9 -1.03 -1.11 -5.42
CA ILE A 9 -2.13 -1.99 -4.98
C ILE A 9 -2.95 -2.54 -6.15
N ASP A 10 -3.27 -3.83 -6.07
CA ASP A 10 -4.37 -4.45 -6.81
C ASP A 10 -5.28 -5.24 -5.83
N HIS A 11 -6.26 -5.99 -6.35
CA HIS A 11 -7.15 -6.79 -5.49
C HIS A 11 -6.48 -8.05 -4.90
N LYS A 12 -5.26 -8.38 -5.31
CA LYS A 12 -4.52 -9.59 -4.93
C LYS A 12 -3.43 -9.28 -3.90
N LYS A 13 -2.67 -8.20 -4.09
CA LYS A 13 -1.56 -7.80 -3.24
C LYS A 13 -1.29 -6.29 -3.28
N ALA A 14 -0.66 -5.81 -2.22
CA ALA A 14 -0.18 -4.45 -2.08
C ALA A 14 1.30 -4.45 -1.71
N VAL A 15 2.07 -3.58 -2.36
CA VAL A 15 3.47 -3.31 -2.03
C VAL A 15 3.53 -1.88 -1.49
N VAL A 16 3.95 -1.75 -0.24
CA VAL A 16 4.12 -0.48 0.47
C VAL A 16 5.61 -0.16 0.48
N VAL A 17 5.99 1.03 0.05
CA VAL A 17 7.36 1.53 0.09
C VAL A 17 7.38 2.79 0.95
N THR A 18 8.07 2.73 2.07
CA THR A 18 8.25 3.85 2.99
C THR A 18 9.61 4.46 2.77
N VAL A 19 9.65 5.75 2.44
CA VAL A 19 10.87 6.53 2.26
C VAL A 19 11.02 7.47 3.45
N THR A 20 12.09 7.26 4.23
CA THR A 20 12.44 8.09 5.38
C THR A 20 13.84 8.68 5.20
N GLY A 21 14.20 9.65 6.05
CA GLY A 21 15.57 10.18 6.07
C GLY A 21 16.64 9.16 6.49
N LYS A 22 16.24 7.99 7.01
CA LYS A 22 17.13 6.90 7.43
C LYS A 22 17.29 5.81 6.36
N GLY A 23 16.45 5.79 5.33
CA GLY A 23 16.44 4.75 4.30
C GLY A 23 15.04 4.46 3.77
N GLU A 24 14.96 3.47 2.87
CA GLU A 24 13.71 2.93 2.34
C GLU A 24 13.38 1.57 2.95
N GLU A 25 12.09 1.33 3.20
CA GLU A 25 11.55 0.06 3.68
C GLU A 25 10.45 -0.41 2.74
N ILE A 26 10.43 -1.69 2.39
CA ILE A 26 9.43 -2.28 1.49
C ILE A 26 8.65 -3.35 2.25
N GLY A 27 7.33 -3.19 2.33
CA GLY A 27 6.39 -4.16 2.90
C GLY A 27 5.47 -4.76 1.83
N LEU A 28 5.16 -6.04 1.96
CA LEU A 28 4.23 -6.75 1.07
C LEU A 28 3.02 -7.26 1.86
N VAL A 29 1.83 -6.89 1.41
CA VAL A 29 0.55 -7.34 1.98
C VAL A 29 -0.19 -8.16 0.93
N ILE A 30 -0.50 -9.42 1.23
CA ILE A 30 -1.24 -10.33 0.34
C ILE A 30 -2.70 -10.42 0.80
N SER A 31 -3.64 -10.31 -0.14
CA SER A 31 -5.08 -10.46 0.10
C SER A 31 -5.42 -11.89 0.50
N ASN A 32 -6.37 -12.06 1.42
CA ASN A 32 -6.75 -13.38 1.93
C ASN A 32 -7.39 -14.27 0.84
N THR A 33 -7.88 -13.68 -0.26
CA THR A 33 -8.39 -14.40 -1.42
C THR A 33 -7.33 -15.32 -2.05
N GLU A 34 -6.06 -14.92 -2.07
CA GLU A 34 -4.95 -15.81 -2.49
C GLU A 34 -4.62 -16.87 -1.44
N ARG A 35 -4.74 -16.54 -0.15
CA ARG A 35 -4.50 -17.52 0.94
C ARG A 35 -5.55 -18.63 0.95
N GLN A 36 -6.80 -18.32 0.60
CA GLN A 36 -7.87 -19.31 0.43
C GLN A 36 -7.59 -20.25 -0.77
N LEU A 37 -7.11 -19.73 -1.90
CA LEU A 37 -6.70 -20.56 -3.05
C LEU A 37 -5.58 -21.56 -2.71
N ARG A 38 -4.65 -21.19 -1.81
CA ARG A 38 -3.58 -22.09 -1.35
C ARG A 38 -4.07 -23.18 -0.39
N ARG A 39 -5.22 -23.01 0.27
CA ARG A 39 -5.78 -23.99 1.22
C ARG A 39 -6.74 -24.99 0.58
N SER A 40 -7.14 -24.78 -0.67
CA SER A 40 -8.03 -25.69 -1.42
C SER A 40 -7.28 -26.78 -2.22
N GLY A 41 -5.97 -26.92 -2.02
CA GLY A 41 -5.11 -27.85 -2.78
C GLY A 41 -4.72 -29.14 -2.06
N ASP A 42 -5.22 -29.40 -0.85
CA ASP A 42 -4.91 -30.63 -0.11
C ASP A 42 -6.20 -31.46 0.04
N SER A 43 -6.28 -32.59 -0.65
CA SER A 43 -7.24 -33.66 -0.37
C SER A 43 -6.44 -34.90 0.00
N PRO A 44 -6.79 -35.58 1.10
CA PRO A 44 -7.29 -36.93 0.90
C PRO A 44 -8.45 -37.32 1.85
N LEU A 45 -9.54 -37.81 1.22
CA LEU A 45 -10.34 -38.97 1.61
C LEU A 45 -10.43 -39.35 3.11
N LYS A 46 -11.58 -39.12 3.76
CA LYS A 46 -12.29 -40.11 4.62
C LYS A 46 -13.58 -39.57 5.22
N GLY A 47 -14.66 -40.37 5.12
CA GLY A 47 -15.73 -40.41 6.11
C GLY A 47 -17.10 -39.91 5.64
N ARG A 48 -18.06 -40.84 5.53
CA ARG A 48 -19.51 -40.58 5.48
C ARG A 48 -19.92 -39.69 6.66
N PHE A 49 -20.69 -38.63 6.43
CA PHE A 49 -22.02 -38.42 7.04
C PHE A 49 -22.67 -37.13 6.50
N GLU A 50 -23.87 -37.32 5.98
CA GLU A 50 -25.04 -36.45 6.02
C GLU A 50 -25.05 -35.07 5.35
N SER A 51 -25.82 -35.06 4.27
CA SER A 51 -26.62 -33.98 3.72
C SER A 51 -27.22 -33.07 4.80
N GLN A 52 -26.56 -31.95 5.09
CA GLN A 52 -27.23 -30.80 5.69
C GLN A 52 -27.14 -29.63 4.71
N LEU A 53 -28.29 -29.30 4.15
CA LEU A 53 -28.56 -28.11 3.36
C LEU A 53 -28.04 -26.86 4.09
N VAL A 54 -26.93 -26.30 3.63
CA VAL A 54 -26.48 -24.96 4.00
C VAL A 54 -26.52 -24.11 2.73
N PRO A 55 -27.18 -22.94 2.72
CA PRO A 55 -27.13 -22.04 1.57
C PRO A 55 -25.69 -21.55 1.37
N ALA A 56 -24.99 -22.17 0.43
CA ALA A 56 -23.54 -22.03 0.27
C ALA A 56 -23.10 -20.69 -0.33
N ASP A 57 -24.05 -19.87 -0.81
CA ASP A 57 -23.76 -18.60 -1.47
C ASP A 57 -23.59 -17.43 -0.49
N ASP A 58 -24.53 -17.25 0.45
CA ASP A 58 -24.59 -16.08 1.34
C ASP A 58 -23.44 -16.00 2.36
N SER A 59 -22.97 -17.16 2.84
CA SER A 59 -21.90 -17.26 3.84
C SER A 59 -20.51 -17.06 3.23
N ARG A 60 -20.31 -17.51 1.98
CA ARG A 60 -19.09 -17.24 1.20
C ARG A 60 -18.97 -15.76 0.87
N GLN A 61 -20.09 -15.11 0.52
CA GLN A 61 -20.11 -13.70 0.18
C GLN A 61 -19.78 -12.80 1.39
N ARG A 62 -20.35 -13.06 2.57
CA ARG A 62 -19.97 -12.34 3.82
C ARG A 62 -18.49 -12.52 4.18
N SER A 63 -17.97 -13.72 3.97
CA SER A 63 -16.56 -14.04 4.22
C SER A 63 -15.65 -13.28 3.24
N LEU A 64 -16.01 -13.22 1.95
CA LEU A 64 -15.25 -12.52 0.91
C LEU A 64 -15.19 -11.00 1.14
N THR A 65 -16.31 -10.37 1.51
CA THR A 65 -16.36 -8.93 1.84
C THR A 65 -15.56 -8.60 3.11
N GLY A 66 -15.60 -9.48 4.12
CA GLY A 66 -14.79 -9.34 5.33
C GLY A 66 -13.28 -9.41 5.07
N HIS A 67 -12.86 -10.31 4.18
CA HIS A 67 -11.45 -10.48 3.82
C HIS A 67 -10.85 -9.29 3.07
N LEU A 68 -11.59 -8.71 2.11
CA LEU A 68 -11.13 -7.48 1.44
C LEU A 68 -11.06 -6.32 2.42
N ASN A 69 -11.98 -6.24 3.38
CA ASN A 69 -11.93 -5.21 4.40
C ASN A 69 -10.67 -5.31 5.27
N LEU A 70 -10.32 -6.51 5.74
CA LEU A 70 -9.08 -6.76 6.49
C LEU A 70 -7.83 -6.43 5.66
N TYR A 71 -7.83 -6.79 4.39
CA TYR A 71 -6.73 -6.49 3.48
C TYR A 71 -6.48 -4.98 3.37
N TYR A 72 -7.50 -4.19 3.06
CA TYR A 72 -7.37 -2.74 2.99
C TYR A 72 -7.03 -2.10 4.34
N THR A 73 -7.56 -2.62 5.45
CA THR A 73 -7.20 -2.15 6.79
C THR A 73 -5.72 -2.38 7.09
N ALA A 74 -5.17 -3.55 6.73
CA ALA A 74 -3.76 -3.85 6.88
C ALA A 74 -2.89 -2.91 6.04
N VAL A 75 -3.29 -2.63 4.80
CA VAL A 75 -2.60 -1.66 3.93
C VAL A 75 -2.59 -0.26 4.54
N ILE A 76 -3.73 0.20 5.08
CA ILE A 76 -3.82 1.50 5.73
C ILE A 76 -2.95 1.56 6.99
N ALA A 77 -2.91 0.48 7.77
CA ALA A 77 -2.05 0.40 8.95
C ALA A 77 -0.55 0.53 8.60
N CYS A 78 -0.11 -0.04 7.45
CA CYS A 78 1.26 0.10 6.97
C CYS A 78 1.63 1.54 6.55
N ILE A 79 0.66 2.36 6.14
CA ILE A 79 0.91 3.78 5.81
C ILE A 79 1.24 4.57 7.07
N GLY A 80 0.63 4.21 8.21
CA GLY A 80 0.88 4.82 9.51
C GLY A 80 0.73 6.35 9.50
N SER A 81 1.75 7.05 10.02
CA SER A 81 1.78 8.51 10.16
C SER A 81 2.47 9.23 9.01
N ALA A 82 2.55 8.63 7.82
CA ALA A 82 3.22 9.25 6.66
C ALA A 82 2.64 10.63 6.34
N GLU A 83 3.50 11.59 5.97
CA GLU A 83 3.08 12.96 5.65
C GLU A 83 2.63 13.10 4.19
N SER A 84 3.00 12.16 3.32
CA SER A 84 2.64 12.18 1.90
C SER A 84 2.50 10.76 1.35
N ILE A 85 1.42 10.51 0.62
CA ILE A 85 1.02 9.20 0.12
C ILE A 85 0.95 9.26 -1.41
N LEU A 86 1.71 8.41 -2.10
CA LEU A 86 1.60 8.15 -3.53
C LEU A 86 0.85 6.84 -3.75
N LEU A 87 -0.28 6.88 -4.47
CA LEU A 87 -1.07 5.70 -4.80
C LEU A 87 -0.80 5.27 -6.24
N LEU A 88 -0.43 4.02 -6.43
CA LEU A 88 -0.15 3.38 -7.71
C LEU A 88 -1.02 2.12 -7.82
N GLY A 89 -1.46 1.77 -9.02
CA GLY A 89 -2.03 0.45 -9.25
C GLY A 89 -2.94 0.33 -10.46
N PRO A 90 -3.14 -0.91 -10.93
CA PRO A 90 -4.05 -1.19 -12.03
C PRO A 90 -5.51 -1.07 -11.57
N GLY A 91 -6.37 -0.58 -12.45
CA GLY A 91 -7.82 -0.61 -12.25
C GLY A 91 -8.33 0.19 -11.04
N GLU A 92 -9.33 -0.38 -10.36
CA GLU A 92 -10.18 0.28 -9.37
C GLU A 92 -9.64 0.23 -7.93
N ALA A 93 -8.75 -0.71 -7.61
CA ALA A 93 -8.23 -0.92 -6.25
C ALA A 93 -7.65 0.35 -5.61
N LYS A 94 -6.94 1.17 -6.40
CA LYS A 94 -6.43 2.47 -5.95
C LYS A 94 -7.53 3.48 -5.62
N GLY A 95 -8.64 3.44 -6.34
CA GLY A 95 -9.82 4.29 -6.10
C GLY A 95 -10.55 3.88 -4.83
N GLU A 96 -10.75 2.58 -4.63
CA GLU A 96 -11.31 2.03 -3.39
C GLU A 96 -10.47 2.41 -2.17
N LEU A 97 -9.15 2.23 -2.27
CA LEU A 97 -8.25 2.62 -1.19
C LEU A 97 -8.25 4.13 -0.96
N LYS A 98 -8.26 4.96 -2.01
CA LYS A 98 -8.40 6.42 -1.88
C LYS A 98 -9.66 6.78 -1.07
N ALA A 99 -10.81 6.17 -1.39
CA ALA A 99 -12.04 6.41 -0.67
C ALA A 99 -11.92 6.02 0.82
N ARG A 100 -11.25 4.92 1.13
CA ARG A 100 -10.99 4.49 2.51
C ARG A 100 -10.02 5.41 3.25
N LEU A 101 -8.98 5.90 2.59
CA LEU A 101 -8.04 6.88 3.15
C LEU A 101 -8.73 8.21 3.46
N VAL A 102 -9.63 8.67 2.59
CA VAL A 102 -10.46 9.85 2.86
C VAL A 102 -11.32 9.63 4.10
N LYS A 103 -12.00 8.48 4.21
CA LYS A 103 -12.80 8.11 5.39
C LYS A 103 -11.96 8.01 6.67
N ALA A 104 -10.70 7.61 6.57
CA ALA A 104 -9.76 7.51 7.68
C ALA A 104 -9.10 8.87 8.06
N GLY A 105 -9.49 9.98 7.42
CA GLY A 105 -8.87 11.30 7.67
C GLY A 105 -7.46 11.45 7.09
N LEU A 106 -7.03 10.52 6.23
CA LEU A 106 -5.73 10.54 5.56
C LEU A 106 -5.82 11.15 4.14
N GLY A 107 -7.01 11.54 3.69
CA GLY A 107 -7.24 12.08 2.34
C GLY A 107 -6.36 13.28 1.97
N GLY A 108 -6.12 14.20 2.92
CA GLY A 108 -5.26 15.37 2.71
C GLY A 108 -3.76 15.05 2.56
N ARG A 109 -3.36 13.81 2.85
CA ARG A 109 -1.98 13.34 2.69
C ARG A 109 -1.72 12.70 1.33
N ILE A 110 -2.77 12.48 0.53
CA ILE A 110 -2.64 11.87 -0.80
C ILE A 110 -2.02 12.89 -1.75
N ALA A 111 -0.76 12.68 -2.11
CA ALA A 111 0.01 13.56 -2.97
C ALA A 111 -0.29 13.32 -4.45
N SER A 112 -0.48 12.06 -4.86
CA SER A 112 -0.77 11.69 -6.24
C SER A 112 -1.42 10.29 -6.32
N VAL A 113 -2.17 10.07 -7.41
CA VAL A 113 -2.80 8.80 -7.75
C VAL A 113 -2.50 8.50 -9.21
N GLU A 114 -1.79 7.42 -9.49
CA GLU A 114 -1.39 7.05 -10.85
C GLU A 114 -1.88 5.64 -11.20
N SER A 115 -2.45 5.53 -12.41
CA SER A 115 -2.73 4.25 -13.04
C SER A 115 -1.44 3.68 -13.60
N VAL A 116 -0.99 2.56 -13.06
CA VAL A 116 0.14 1.79 -13.58
C VAL A 116 -0.23 0.32 -13.60
N ASP A 117 0.17 -0.40 -14.64
CA ASP A 117 -0.05 -1.83 -14.75
C ASP A 117 0.84 -2.62 -13.77
N LYS A 118 1.10 -3.89 -14.09
CA LYS A 118 1.99 -4.76 -13.31
C LYS A 118 3.37 -4.15 -13.21
N MET A 119 3.82 -3.95 -11.98
CA MET A 119 5.18 -3.54 -11.66
C MET A 119 5.82 -4.56 -10.72
N THR A 120 7.14 -4.69 -10.82
CA THR A 120 7.94 -5.41 -9.82
C THR A 120 8.22 -4.51 -8.62
N ASP A 121 8.53 -5.12 -7.47
CA ASP A 121 8.84 -4.39 -6.23
C ASP A 121 9.95 -3.34 -6.44
N ARG A 122 10.96 -3.67 -7.26
CA ARG A 122 12.04 -2.73 -7.66
C ARG A 122 11.54 -1.55 -8.50
N GLN A 123 10.63 -1.79 -9.43
CA GLN A 123 10.03 -0.72 -10.25
C GLN A 123 9.17 0.21 -9.41
N ILE A 124 8.42 -0.36 -8.45
CA ILE A 124 7.61 0.37 -7.49
C ILE A 124 8.54 1.26 -6.64
N ALA A 125 9.55 0.67 -5.99
CA ALA A 125 10.52 1.41 -5.18
C ALA A 125 11.19 2.54 -5.97
N ALA A 126 11.68 2.26 -7.18
CA ALA A 126 12.32 3.28 -8.03
C ALA A 126 11.39 4.43 -8.41
N LYS A 127 10.08 4.17 -8.58
CA LYS A 127 9.08 5.20 -8.91
C LYS A 127 8.73 6.03 -7.67
N VAL A 128 8.53 5.37 -6.53
CA VAL A 128 8.30 6.03 -5.23
C VAL A 128 9.49 6.92 -4.87
N HIS A 129 10.71 6.39 -4.99
CA HIS A 129 11.93 7.15 -4.76
C HIS A 129 12.01 8.36 -5.69
N ARG A 130 11.75 8.21 -7.01
CA ARG A 130 11.73 9.35 -7.95
C ARG A 130 10.72 10.43 -7.57
N HIS A 131 9.52 10.04 -7.12
CA HIS A 131 8.49 10.97 -6.70
C HIS A 131 8.90 11.79 -5.47
N PHE A 132 9.61 11.17 -4.52
CA PHE A 132 10.05 11.83 -3.28
C PHE A 132 11.47 12.43 -3.36
N ALA A 133 12.30 12.04 -4.32
CA ALA A 133 13.67 12.55 -4.51
C ALA A 133 13.72 14.04 -4.87
N GLY A 134 12.73 14.54 -5.61
CA GLY A 134 12.58 15.96 -5.92
C GLY A 134 12.11 16.82 -4.73
N ARG A 135 11.68 16.20 -3.63
CA ARG A 135 11.24 16.87 -2.39
C ARG A 135 12.33 16.94 -1.32
N ARG A 136 13.62 16.81 -1.68
CA ARG A 136 14.71 17.20 -0.78
C ARG A 136 14.45 18.63 -0.33
N PRO A 137 14.40 18.95 0.98
CA PRO A 137 14.44 20.33 1.39
C PRO A 137 15.71 20.91 0.77
N ALA A 138 15.56 21.97 -0.02
CA ALA A 138 16.69 22.74 -0.51
C ALA A 138 17.59 22.94 0.72
N ARG A 139 18.80 22.38 0.68
CA ARG A 139 19.84 22.75 1.63
C ARG A 139 19.86 24.27 1.57
N ARG A 140 19.45 24.94 2.65
CA ARG A 140 19.70 26.38 2.81
C ARG A 140 21.20 26.52 2.66
N SER A 141 21.63 26.95 1.49
CA SER A 141 22.96 27.47 1.25
C SER A 141 23.04 28.73 2.11
N ASN A 142 23.51 28.57 3.34
CA ASN A 142 24.06 29.67 4.10
C ASN A 142 25.29 30.12 3.32
N GLN A 143 25.08 31.04 2.37
CA GLN A 143 26.13 31.94 1.91
C GLN A 143 26.50 32.80 3.12
N HIS A 144 27.34 32.27 4.00
CA HIS A 144 28.18 33.12 4.81
C HIS A 144 29.24 33.63 3.84
N ARG A 145 28.92 34.74 3.17
CA ARG A 145 29.90 35.52 2.42
C ARG A 145 31.03 35.84 3.38
N GLN A 146 32.20 35.31 3.05
CA GLN A 146 33.45 35.85 3.54
C GLN A 146 33.46 37.35 3.21
N ALA A 147 33.55 38.17 4.24
CA ALA A 147 33.94 39.57 4.12
C ALA A 147 34.97 39.83 5.22
N SER A 148 36.21 39.48 4.89
CA SER A 148 37.42 40.22 5.27
C SER A 148 38.27 40.26 4.00
N PRO A 149 39.12 41.27 3.77
CA PRO A 149 39.63 42.28 4.70
C PRO A 149 39.58 43.73 4.16
N ASN A 150 39.73 44.73 5.04
CA ASN A 150 40.59 45.92 4.81
C ASN A 150 40.42 46.96 5.93
N GLY A 151 41.55 47.47 6.42
CA GLY A 151 41.66 48.67 7.28
C GLY A 151 42.43 48.42 8.55
#